data_AF-A0AAN7DZS7-F1
#
_entry.id   AF-A0AAN7DZS7-F1
#
_cell.length_a   1.000
_cell.length_b   1.000
_cell.length_c   1.000
_cell.angle_alpha   90.00
_cell.angle_beta   90.00
_cell.angle_gamma   90.00
#
_symmetry.space_group_name_H-M   'P 1'
#
loop_
_entity.id
_entity.type
_entity.pdbx_description
1 polymer ?
#
loop_
_entity_poly.entity_id
_entity_poly.type
_entity_poly.pdbx_seq_one_letter_code
_entity_poly.pdbx_strand_id
1 'polypeptide(L)'
;MKTNHPKLKTQLFSCGFFRHCTQTVVSPTGSSTPHPPTFPLSQSDPILPSPPPPPPQQLDTLPLPPPPLHRPSQPDSSSSSSSSSTSQSFTQWRFPLPHSPILPNPNQPHGFDPVPEPITHFGPPPPPISSTELQELFHVAELQLSTGSDPDQLAALQLLERSLVPNPPSDPECPPELMSGVVRNLKTKAGAKPATKILLALCLAEGNRHVAVEAGAVGAVVEIAAELDDAAAERALAALELMCTVTEGAAELRAHALAVPVMVATMGRMAARAKEYAISVLSVMYGGGALEDQGTPPVEEVARAVALALQGNCSARGRRKGGQLLKVLQEQQDEEEKDEEGEGEGEGEENEN
;
A
#
# COMPACT_ATOMS: atom_id res chain seq x y z
N MET A 1 -50.51 40.65 9.47
CA MET A 1 -50.67 40.45 8.01
C MET A 1 -49.47 39.66 7.50
N LYS A 2 -49.74 38.48 6.93
CA LYS A 2 -48.90 37.61 6.07
C LYS A 2 -47.53 37.13 6.60
N THR A 3 -47.55 35.94 7.19
CA THR A 3 -46.40 35.00 7.28
C THR A 3 -46.23 34.25 5.95
N ASN A 4 -44.99 34.07 5.48
CA ASN A 4 -44.65 33.25 4.32
C ASN A 4 -43.75 32.08 4.78
N HIS A 5 -44.23 30.85 4.61
CA HIS A 5 -43.44 29.63 4.75
C HIS A 5 -42.97 29.16 3.36
N PRO A 6 -41.70 28.77 3.17
CA PRO A 6 -41.29 28.06 1.97
C PRO A 6 -41.62 26.57 2.07
N LYS A 7 -42.24 26.03 1.01
CA LYS A 7 -42.65 24.63 0.86
C LYS A 7 -41.43 23.75 0.50
N LEU A 8 -41.10 22.77 1.35
CA LEU A 8 -40.27 21.63 0.97
C LEU A 8 -41.05 20.69 0.04
N LYS A 9 -40.41 20.23 -1.03
CA LYS A 9 -40.96 19.28 -2.00
C LYS A 9 -40.17 17.98 -1.91
N THR A 10 -40.65 17.08 -1.07
CA THR A 10 -40.16 15.70 -0.91
C THR A 10 -40.49 14.89 -2.17
N GLN A 11 -39.47 14.35 -2.85
CA GLN A 11 -39.65 13.35 -3.90
C GLN A 11 -39.33 11.97 -3.31
N LEU A 12 -40.38 11.19 -3.07
CA LEU A 12 -40.33 9.79 -2.67
C LEU A 12 -40.28 8.92 -3.93
N PHE A 13 -39.19 8.21 -4.19
CA PHE A 13 -39.17 7.12 -5.16
C PHE A 13 -39.57 5.82 -4.46
N SER A 14 -40.81 5.40 -4.73
CA SER A 14 -41.41 4.14 -4.29
C SER A 14 -41.03 3.01 -5.25
N CYS A 15 -40.48 1.92 -4.70
CA CYS A 15 -40.20 0.68 -5.41
C CYS A 15 -41.40 -0.27 -5.25
N GLY A 16 -42.04 -0.66 -6.37
CA GLY A 16 -43.11 -1.67 -6.40
C GLY A 16 -43.11 -2.38 -7.76
N PHE A 17 -42.77 -3.67 -7.80
CA PHE A 17 -43.65 -4.84 -7.68
C PHE A 17 -44.36 -5.22 -9.00
N PHE A 18 -43.97 -6.34 -9.62
CA PHE A 18 -44.92 -7.22 -10.32
C PHE A 18 -44.50 -8.68 -10.21
N ARG A 19 -45.32 -9.46 -9.49
CA ARG A 19 -45.30 -10.91 -9.41
C ARG A 19 -46.72 -11.41 -9.71
N HIS A 20 -46.79 -12.49 -10.50
CA HIS A 20 -47.93 -13.37 -10.81
C HIS A 20 -48.82 -13.02 -12.02
N CYS A 21 -48.68 -13.85 -13.05
CA CYS A 21 -49.83 -14.32 -13.83
C CYS A 21 -49.82 -15.86 -13.81
N THR A 22 -50.95 -16.40 -13.38
CA THR A 22 -51.33 -17.81 -13.30
C THR A 22 -52.04 -18.27 -14.57
N GLN A 23 -52.03 -19.59 -14.84
CA GLN A 23 -53.08 -20.36 -15.58
C GLN A 23 -53.05 -20.24 -17.14
N THR A 24 -53.22 -21.26 -18.00
CA THR A 24 -53.64 -22.68 -17.91
C THR A 24 -53.20 -23.49 -19.15
N VAL A 25 -52.99 -24.79 -18.90
CA VAL A 25 -52.93 -26.01 -19.72
C VAL A 25 -53.74 -26.06 -21.03
N VAL A 26 -53.14 -26.58 -22.11
CA VAL A 26 -53.73 -27.59 -23.05
C VAL A 26 -52.60 -28.42 -23.68
N SER A 27 -52.64 -29.75 -23.52
CA SER A 27 -51.83 -30.73 -24.27
C SER A 27 -52.64 -31.30 -25.45
N PRO A 28 -51.97 -31.91 -26.45
CA PRO A 28 -52.52 -33.12 -27.05
C PRO A 28 -51.56 -34.32 -27.04
N THR A 29 -52.21 -35.46 -27.00
CA THR A 29 -51.81 -36.84 -26.76
C THR A 29 -50.93 -37.46 -27.86
N GLY A 30 -49.98 -38.31 -27.46
CA GLY A 30 -49.26 -39.23 -28.34
C GLY A 30 -48.66 -40.39 -27.54
N SER A 31 -49.41 -41.48 -27.42
CA SER A 31 -49.10 -42.71 -26.70
C SER A 31 -48.19 -43.65 -27.50
N SER A 32 -47.09 -44.13 -26.92
CA SER A 32 -46.66 -45.54 -27.02
C SER A 32 -45.39 -45.79 -26.19
N THR A 33 -45.53 -46.57 -25.12
CA THR A 33 -44.44 -47.34 -24.48
C THR A 33 -44.76 -48.82 -24.73
N PRO A 34 -43.75 -49.71 -24.79
CA PRO A 34 -43.47 -50.43 -23.55
C PRO A 34 -42.00 -50.84 -23.31
N HIS A 35 -41.65 -50.74 -22.02
CA HIS A 35 -40.61 -51.42 -21.24
C HIS A 35 -39.11 -51.06 -21.38
N PRO A 36 -38.40 -50.87 -20.24
CA PRO A 36 -36.99 -50.50 -20.16
C PRO A 36 -36.07 -51.72 -19.97
N PRO A 37 -34.79 -51.65 -20.38
CA PRO A 37 -33.75 -52.49 -19.80
C PRO A 37 -33.18 -51.83 -18.54
N THR A 38 -33.31 -52.59 -17.45
CA THR A 38 -32.64 -52.43 -16.16
C THR A 38 -31.12 -52.32 -16.35
N PHE A 39 -30.51 -51.26 -15.81
CA PHE A 39 -29.07 -51.23 -15.53
C PHE A 39 -28.82 -50.82 -14.07
N PRO A 40 -27.79 -51.39 -13.44
CA PRO A 40 -27.72 -51.55 -12.00
C PRO A 40 -27.22 -50.30 -11.27
N LEU A 41 -27.78 -50.10 -10.09
CA LEU A 41 -27.23 -49.30 -9.00
C LEU A 41 -25.79 -49.77 -8.72
N SER A 42 -24.80 -48.98 -9.13
CA SER A 42 -23.43 -49.16 -8.68
C SER A 42 -23.24 -48.45 -7.34
N GLN A 43 -22.67 -49.23 -6.44
CA GLN A 43 -22.55 -49.01 -5.01
C GLN A 43 -21.73 -47.76 -4.68
N SER A 44 -22.11 -47.15 -3.57
CA SER A 44 -21.33 -46.20 -2.80
C SER A 44 -19.92 -46.75 -2.53
N ASP A 45 -18.90 -46.07 -3.05
CA ASP A 45 -17.52 -46.31 -2.63
C ASP A 45 -17.34 -45.83 -1.17
N PRO A 46 -16.70 -46.63 -0.29
CA PRO A 46 -16.31 -46.17 1.03
C PRO A 46 -15.15 -45.17 0.93
N ILE A 47 -15.34 -44.01 1.56
CA ILE A 47 -14.31 -42.98 1.78
C ILE A 47 -13.10 -43.63 2.46
N LEU A 48 -11.97 -43.68 1.75
CA LEU A 48 -10.67 -44.03 2.32
C LEU A 48 -10.18 -42.84 3.18
N PRO A 49 -9.77 -43.02 4.45
CA PRO A 49 -9.22 -41.94 5.24
C PRO A 49 -7.87 -41.46 4.68
N SER A 50 -7.70 -40.14 4.60
CA SER A 50 -6.45 -39.48 4.23
C SER A 50 -5.28 -39.94 5.13
N PRO A 51 -4.06 -40.13 4.59
CA PRO A 51 -2.91 -40.51 5.41
C PRO A 51 -2.55 -39.38 6.41
N PRO A 52 -2.08 -39.72 7.63
CA PRO A 52 -1.68 -38.73 8.61
C PRO A 52 -0.43 -37.95 8.16
N PRO A 53 -0.25 -36.70 8.62
CA PRO A 53 0.95 -35.92 8.34
C PRO A 53 2.20 -36.58 8.96
N PRO A 54 3.40 -36.38 8.38
CA PRO A 54 4.64 -36.91 8.93
C PRO A 54 4.94 -36.28 10.31
N PRO A 55 5.64 -37.01 11.21
CA PRO A 55 5.98 -36.52 12.53
C PRO A 55 6.95 -35.32 12.46
N PRO A 56 6.90 -34.39 13.44
CA PRO A 56 7.82 -33.26 13.49
C PRO A 56 9.26 -33.74 13.63
N GLN A 57 10.15 -33.24 12.77
CA GLN A 57 11.58 -33.45 12.91
C GLN A 57 12.04 -32.81 14.22
N GLN A 58 12.67 -33.61 15.08
CA GLN A 58 13.29 -33.13 16.31
C GLN A 58 14.36 -32.10 15.98
N LEU A 59 14.20 -30.90 16.52
CA LEU A 59 15.24 -29.88 16.55
C LEU A 59 16.31 -30.36 17.54
N ASP A 60 17.47 -30.78 17.05
CA ASP A 60 18.64 -30.96 17.89
C ASP A 60 19.07 -29.60 18.44
N THR A 61 18.83 -29.42 19.73
CA THR A 61 19.29 -28.31 20.58
C THR A 61 20.81 -28.18 20.53
N LEU A 62 21.32 -27.11 19.91
CA LEU A 62 22.66 -26.59 20.18
C LEU A 62 22.59 -25.49 21.25
N PRO A 63 23.45 -25.47 22.28
CA PRO A 63 23.32 -24.56 23.42
C PRO A 63 23.74 -23.12 23.10
N LEU A 64 23.01 -22.16 23.66
CA LEU A 64 23.35 -20.73 23.71
C LEU A 64 24.71 -20.49 24.42
N PRO A 65 25.52 -19.50 23.97
CA PRO A 65 26.71 -19.07 24.69
C PRO A 65 26.35 -18.20 25.93
N PRO A 66 27.13 -18.28 27.02
CA PRO A 66 26.88 -17.53 28.26
C PRO A 66 27.25 -16.03 28.14
N PRO A 67 26.66 -15.16 28.99
CA PRO A 67 26.90 -13.72 28.97
C PRO A 67 28.27 -13.35 29.57
N PRO A 68 28.94 -12.28 29.12
CA PRO A 68 30.17 -11.82 29.74
C PRO A 68 29.90 -11.02 31.03
N LEU A 69 30.67 -11.36 32.06
CA LEU A 69 30.72 -10.73 33.38
C LEU A 69 31.37 -9.33 33.34
N HIS A 70 30.86 -8.45 34.20
CA HIS A 70 31.37 -7.09 34.49
C HIS A 70 32.80 -7.03 35.05
N ARG A 71 33.46 -5.86 34.83
CA ARG A 71 34.14 -4.95 35.81
C ARG A 71 35.53 -4.43 35.31
N PRO A 72 36.02 -3.21 35.67
CA PRO A 72 35.43 -1.85 35.67
C PRO A 72 36.43 -0.74 35.19
N SER A 73 36.04 0.53 35.43
CA SER A 73 36.87 1.75 35.66
C SER A 73 37.58 2.47 34.50
N GLN A 74 37.00 3.65 34.19
CA GLN A 74 37.53 4.91 33.62
C GLN A 74 38.79 5.47 34.36
N PRO A 75 39.43 6.64 34.04
CA PRO A 75 38.92 7.78 33.24
C PRO A 75 39.91 8.61 32.37
N ASP A 76 39.32 9.64 31.73
CA ASP A 76 39.86 10.94 31.29
C ASP A 76 40.78 11.03 30.04
N SER A 77 40.26 11.71 29.00
CA SER A 77 40.79 13.01 28.59
C SER A 77 39.95 13.65 27.47
N SER A 78 39.66 14.93 27.72
CA SER A 78 38.94 15.91 26.92
C SER A 78 39.64 16.25 25.61
N SER A 79 38.88 16.60 24.56
CA SER A 79 39.16 17.78 23.72
C SER A 79 37.98 18.12 22.81
N SER A 80 37.66 19.41 22.83
CA SER A 80 36.57 20.12 22.13
C SER A 80 36.95 20.53 20.70
N SER A 81 35.91 20.92 19.93
CA SER A 81 35.84 21.97 18.87
C SER A 81 35.18 21.40 17.60
N SER A 82 33.96 21.78 17.21
CA SER A 82 33.41 23.08 16.74
C SER A 82 33.88 23.54 15.35
N SER A 83 32.97 23.36 14.38
CA SER A 83 32.52 24.31 13.34
C SER A 83 33.35 24.62 12.08
N SER A 84 32.71 24.37 10.93
CA SER A 84 32.38 25.33 9.85
C SER A 84 32.78 24.94 8.41
N SER A 85 31.75 24.92 7.55
CA SER A 85 31.64 25.13 6.10
C SER A 85 32.87 25.05 5.18
N THR A 86 32.78 24.22 4.13
CA THR A 86 32.70 24.67 2.71
C THR A 86 32.41 23.49 1.77
N SER A 87 31.62 23.77 0.73
CA SER A 87 31.28 22.91 -0.41
C SER A 87 32.42 22.08 -0.98
N GLN A 88 32.14 20.83 -1.39
CA GLN A 88 32.37 20.31 -2.75
C GLN A 88 31.94 18.83 -2.89
N SER A 89 31.14 18.57 -3.92
CA SER A 89 31.01 17.33 -4.72
C SER A 89 30.93 15.97 -4.01
N PHE A 90 29.79 15.29 -4.23
CA PHE A 90 29.47 13.94 -3.75
C PHE A 90 30.38 12.88 -4.39
N THR A 91 31.41 12.46 -3.65
CA THR A 91 32.35 11.39 -4.03
C THR A 91 31.72 10.02 -3.86
N GLN A 92 31.94 9.15 -4.85
CA GLN A 92 31.71 7.72 -4.79
C GLN A 92 32.32 7.11 -3.52
N TRP A 93 31.51 6.39 -2.75
CA TRP A 93 32.01 5.58 -1.63
C TRP A 93 32.69 4.33 -2.19
N ARG A 94 34.03 4.31 -2.15
CA ARG A 94 34.82 3.08 -2.29
C ARG A 94 35.31 2.66 -0.90
N PHE A 95 34.93 1.47 -0.46
CA PHE A 95 35.51 0.84 0.72
C PHE A 95 36.76 0.02 0.31
N PRO A 96 37.91 0.18 0.99
CA PRO A 96 39.03 -0.74 0.84
C PRO A 96 38.86 -1.93 1.80
N LEU A 97 38.87 -3.16 1.28
CA LEU A 97 39.01 -4.36 2.10
C LEU A 97 40.51 -4.69 2.30
N PRO A 98 40.93 -5.07 3.52
CA PRO A 98 42.34 -5.35 3.82
C PRO A 98 42.79 -6.71 3.27
N HIS A 99 44.00 -6.73 2.72
CA HIS A 99 44.74 -7.93 2.33
C HIS A 99 45.14 -8.77 3.54
N SER A 100 45.10 -10.10 3.41
CA SER A 100 45.94 -11.00 4.20
C SER A 100 46.53 -12.10 3.31
N PRO A 101 47.79 -12.51 3.54
CA PRO A 101 48.58 -13.32 2.60
C PRO A 101 48.54 -14.82 2.93
N ILE A 102 48.65 -15.69 1.93
CA ILE A 102 48.87 -17.13 2.14
C ILE A 102 50.10 -17.57 1.32
N LEU A 103 51.07 -18.15 2.03
CA LEU A 103 52.31 -18.79 1.53
C LEU A 103 52.02 -20.07 0.71
N PRO A 104 52.86 -20.44 -0.27
CA PRO A 104 52.69 -21.67 -1.03
C PRO A 104 53.41 -22.88 -0.39
N ASN A 105 52.77 -24.04 -0.38
CA ASN A 105 53.40 -25.35 -0.16
C ASN A 105 53.29 -26.16 -1.46
N PRO A 106 54.37 -26.69 -2.05
CA PRO A 106 54.31 -27.45 -3.30
C PRO A 106 54.30 -28.95 -3.01
N ASN A 107 53.20 -29.65 -3.34
CA ASN A 107 53.18 -31.06 -3.76
C ASN A 107 51.73 -31.56 -3.94
N GLN A 108 51.18 -31.47 -5.16
CA GLN A 108 50.68 -32.63 -5.95
C GLN A 108 49.88 -32.20 -7.19
N PRO A 109 49.83 -33.04 -8.25
CA PRO A 109 49.36 -32.65 -9.57
C PRO A 109 48.01 -33.28 -9.99
N HIS A 110 47.43 -32.66 -11.02
CA HIS A 110 46.38 -33.11 -11.95
C HIS A 110 44.91 -33.13 -11.50
N GLY A 111 44.15 -32.21 -12.10
CA GLY A 111 42.69 -32.21 -12.24
C GLY A 111 42.29 -30.93 -12.99
N PHE A 112 42.14 -31.00 -14.31
CA PHE A 112 41.61 -29.89 -15.11
C PHE A 112 40.09 -29.83 -14.91
N ASP A 113 39.63 -28.90 -14.09
CA ASP A 113 38.26 -28.40 -14.12
C ASP A 113 38.31 -26.88 -14.41
N PRO A 114 37.56 -26.36 -15.40
CA PRO A 114 37.53 -24.93 -15.65
C PRO A 114 36.80 -24.23 -14.50
N VAL A 115 37.51 -23.33 -13.83
CA VAL A 115 36.98 -22.38 -12.85
C VAL A 115 35.89 -21.53 -13.54
N PRO A 116 34.66 -21.43 -13.00
CA PRO A 116 33.70 -20.47 -13.51
C PRO A 116 34.22 -19.06 -13.18
N GLU A 117 34.54 -18.27 -14.21
CA GLU A 117 34.86 -16.86 -14.01
C GLU A 117 33.67 -16.15 -13.33
N PRO A 118 33.92 -15.28 -12.33
CA PRO A 118 32.88 -14.42 -11.80
C PRO A 118 32.52 -13.40 -12.89
N ILE A 119 31.40 -13.64 -13.56
CA ILE A 119 30.83 -12.75 -14.56
C ILE A 119 30.46 -11.43 -13.87
N THR A 120 31.39 -10.48 -13.87
CA THR A 120 31.15 -9.10 -13.46
C THR A 120 30.61 -8.32 -14.66
N HIS A 121 29.37 -8.61 -15.05
CA HIS A 121 28.63 -7.73 -15.97
C HIS A 121 28.09 -6.52 -15.20
N PHE A 122 28.96 -5.55 -14.89
CA PHE A 122 28.54 -4.17 -14.69
C PHE A 122 28.69 -3.44 -16.02
N GLY A 123 27.74 -3.69 -16.93
CA GLY A 123 27.55 -2.81 -18.08
C GLY A 123 27.10 -1.41 -17.62
N PRO A 124 27.32 -0.36 -18.43
CA PRO A 124 26.69 0.94 -18.18
C PRO A 124 25.17 0.77 -18.03
N PRO A 125 24.50 1.58 -17.20
CA PRO A 125 23.05 1.54 -17.09
C PRO A 125 22.44 1.69 -18.50
N PRO A 126 21.33 0.98 -18.81
CA PRO A 126 20.67 1.13 -20.09
C PRO A 126 20.38 2.61 -20.35
N PRO A 127 20.52 3.08 -21.60
CA PRO A 127 20.29 4.49 -21.92
C PRO A 127 18.87 4.89 -21.51
N PRO A 128 18.66 6.12 -21.02
CA PRO A 128 17.32 6.63 -20.77
C PRO A 128 16.53 6.60 -22.08
N ILE A 129 15.24 6.24 -21.96
CA ILE A 129 14.31 6.18 -23.10
C ILE A 129 14.20 7.59 -23.68
N SER A 130 14.21 7.73 -25.01
CA SER A 130 13.94 9.04 -25.60
C SER A 130 12.49 9.47 -25.34
N SER A 131 12.25 10.78 -25.28
CA SER A 131 10.89 11.32 -25.05
C SER A 131 9.89 10.85 -26.12
N THR A 132 10.31 10.72 -27.38
CA THR A 132 9.46 10.21 -28.47
C THR A 132 9.07 8.75 -28.27
N GLU A 133 10.02 7.89 -27.94
CA GLU A 133 9.76 6.46 -27.67
C GLU A 133 8.84 6.28 -26.44
N LEU A 134 8.99 7.13 -25.42
CA LEU A 134 8.11 7.13 -24.26
C LEU A 134 6.67 7.52 -24.63
N GLN A 135 6.50 8.53 -25.49
CA GLN A 135 5.17 8.95 -25.95
C GLN A 135 4.49 7.87 -26.79
N GLU A 136 5.24 7.20 -27.68
CA GLU A 136 4.74 6.04 -28.43
C GLU A 136 4.35 4.89 -27.51
N LEU A 137 5.17 4.60 -26.51
CA LEU A 137 4.88 3.60 -25.49
C LEU A 137 3.58 3.93 -24.73
N PHE A 138 3.42 5.18 -24.29
CA PHE A 138 2.20 5.64 -23.61
C PHE A 138 0.97 5.48 -24.49
N HIS A 139 1.06 5.87 -25.77
CA HIS A 139 -0.05 5.73 -26.70
C HIS A 139 -0.46 4.27 -26.92
N VAL A 140 0.51 3.37 -27.12
CA VAL A 140 0.24 1.93 -27.29
C VAL A 140 -0.36 1.34 -26.01
N ALA A 141 0.21 1.67 -24.86
CA ALA A 141 -0.27 1.15 -23.59
C ALA A 141 -1.67 1.67 -23.24
N GLU A 142 -1.97 2.93 -23.51
CA GLU A 142 -3.31 3.52 -23.33
C GLU A 142 -4.37 2.74 -24.14
N LEU A 143 -4.09 2.47 -25.42
CA LEU A 143 -4.98 1.70 -26.27
C LEU A 143 -5.19 0.28 -25.72
N GLN A 144 -4.12 -0.40 -25.27
CA GLN A 144 -4.21 -1.74 -24.73
C GLN A 144 -4.94 -1.78 -23.37
N LEU A 145 -4.73 -0.81 -22.50
CA LEU A 145 -5.38 -0.74 -21.19
C LEU A 145 -6.87 -0.37 -21.29
N SER A 146 -7.29 0.29 -22.37
CA SER A 146 -8.69 0.68 -22.61
C SER A 146 -9.48 -0.37 -23.40
N THR A 147 -8.85 -1.03 -24.39
CA THR A 147 -9.55 -1.90 -25.35
C THR A 147 -9.08 -3.36 -25.34
N GLY A 148 -7.93 -3.63 -24.75
CA GLY A 148 -7.32 -4.96 -24.72
C GLY A 148 -8.02 -5.94 -23.77
N SER A 149 -7.83 -7.23 -24.05
CA SER A 149 -8.24 -8.29 -23.12
C SER A 149 -7.34 -8.31 -21.87
N ASP A 150 -7.75 -8.98 -20.79
CA ASP A 150 -6.94 -9.11 -19.56
C ASP A 150 -5.45 -9.45 -19.79
N PRO A 151 -5.08 -10.41 -20.66
CA PRO A 151 -3.66 -10.68 -20.96
C PRO A 151 -2.98 -9.54 -21.73
N ASP A 152 -3.69 -8.82 -22.60
CA ASP A 152 -3.14 -7.66 -23.33
C ASP A 152 -2.88 -6.50 -22.36
N GLN A 153 -3.82 -6.25 -21.44
CA GLN A 153 -3.65 -5.24 -20.39
C GLN A 153 -2.46 -5.58 -19.50
N LEU A 154 -2.30 -6.85 -19.10
CA LEU A 154 -1.16 -7.28 -18.31
C LEU A 154 0.16 -7.13 -19.07
N ALA A 155 0.20 -7.46 -20.36
CA ALA A 155 1.37 -7.28 -21.21
C ALA A 155 1.74 -5.78 -21.33
N ALA A 156 0.74 -4.91 -21.49
CA ALA A 156 0.93 -3.46 -21.51
C ALA A 156 1.54 -2.94 -20.20
N LEU A 157 1.00 -3.38 -19.05
CA LEU A 157 1.54 -3.02 -17.73
C LEU A 157 2.98 -3.52 -17.56
N GLN A 158 3.29 -4.75 -17.98
CA GLN A 158 4.66 -5.27 -17.89
C GLN A 158 5.63 -4.48 -18.77
N LEU A 159 5.20 -4.05 -19.96
CA LEU A 159 6.01 -3.23 -20.84
C LEU A 159 6.24 -1.83 -20.23
N LEU A 160 5.19 -1.18 -19.72
CA LEU A 160 5.28 0.09 -19.00
C LEU A 160 6.21 -0.02 -17.79
N GLU A 161 6.07 -1.05 -16.96
CA GLU A 161 6.89 -1.27 -15.77
C GLU A 161 8.37 -1.36 -16.15
N ARG A 162 8.72 -2.18 -17.15
CA ARG A 162 10.10 -2.39 -17.59
C ARG A 162 10.74 -1.12 -18.14
N SER A 163 9.93 -0.22 -18.71
CA SER A 163 10.38 1.05 -19.25
C SER A 163 10.52 2.11 -18.16
N LEU A 164 9.51 2.28 -17.30
CA LEU A 164 9.44 3.39 -16.33
C LEU A 164 10.25 3.16 -15.05
N VAL A 165 10.35 1.91 -14.56
CA VAL A 165 10.92 1.64 -13.23
C VAL A 165 12.45 1.76 -13.17
N PRO A 166 13.23 1.33 -14.19
CA PRO A 166 14.68 1.46 -14.14
C PRO A 166 15.16 2.92 -14.14
N ASN A 167 14.44 3.81 -14.84
CA ASN A 167 14.76 5.22 -15.00
C ASN A 167 13.46 6.02 -15.17
N PRO A 168 12.77 6.42 -14.07
CA PRO A 168 11.58 7.23 -14.20
C PRO A 168 11.97 8.57 -14.86
N PRO A 169 11.31 8.95 -15.96
CA PRO A 169 11.60 10.21 -16.63
C PRO A 169 11.35 11.38 -15.66
N SER A 170 12.13 12.45 -15.79
CA SER A 170 12.06 13.58 -14.84
C SER A 170 10.77 14.39 -14.98
N ASP A 171 10.15 14.38 -16.16
CA ASP A 171 8.91 15.14 -16.45
C ASP A 171 8.04 14.46 -17.52
N PRO A 172 7.57 13.21 -17.32
CA PRO A 172 6.56 12.60 -18.18
C PRO A 172 5.24 13.35 -18.04
N GLU A 173 4.69 13.87 -19.14
CA GLU A 173 3.27 14.18 -19.23
C GLU A 173 2.51 12.85 -19.39
N CYS A 174 1.97 12.33 -18.29
CA CYS A 174 1.17 11.11 -18.35
C CYS A 174 -0.20 11.43 -18.96
N PRO A 175 -0.62 10.76 -20.06
CA PRO A 175 -1.97 10.91 -20.57
C PRO A 175 -3.02 10.49 -19.53
N PRO A 176 -4.13 11.24 -19.33
CA PRO A 176 -5.15 10.91 -18.34
C PRO A 176 -5.78 9.52 -18.52
N GLU A 177 -5.98 9.09 -19.76
CA GLU A 177 -6.53 7.77 -20.09
C GLU A 177 -5.54 6.64 -19.77
N LEU A 178 -4.24 6.87 -19.96
CA LEU A 178 -3.20 5.95 -19.52
C LEU A 178 -3.22 5.79 -18.00
N MET A 179 -3.24 6.91 -17.27
CA MET A 179 -3.33 6.91 -15.80
C MET A 179 -4.58 6.17 -15.33
N SER A 180 -5.73 6.45 -15.93
CA SER A 180 -7.00 5.77 -15.64
C SER A 180 -6.93 4.25 -15.88
N GLY A 181 -6.25 3.82 -16.95
CA GLY A 181 -5.97 2.42 -17.24
C GLY A 181 -5.09 1.74 -16.17
N VAL A 182 -4.07 2.44 -15.68
CA VAL A 182 -3.21 1.98 -14.57
C VAL A 182 -4.01 1.86 -13.27
N VAL A 183 -4.79 2.89 -12.92
CA VAL A 183 -5.61 2.91 -11.70
C VAL A 183 -6.66 1.80 -11.71
N ARG A 184 -7.35 1.57 -12.84
CA ARG A 184 -8.30 0.45 -12.98
C ARG A 184 -7.64 -0.91 -12.67
N ASN A 185 -6.40 -1.08 -13.12
CA ASN A 185 -5.63 -2.30 -12.94
C ASN A 185 -5.06 -2.50 -11.52
N LEU A 186 -5.11 -1.49 -10.64
CA LEU A 186 -4.84 -1.67 -9.21
C LEU A 186 -5.79 -2.70 -8.57
N LYS A 187 -7.04 -2.76 -9.05
CA LYS A 187 -8.09 -3.65 -8.54
C LYS A 187 -8.04 -5.06 -9.13
N THR A 188 -7.15 -5.33 -10.08
CA THR A 188 -7.05 -6.66 -10.72
C THR A 188 -5.94 -7.47 -10.06
N LYS A 189 -6.19 -8.75 -9.77
CA LYS A 189 -5.22 -9.62 -9.07
C LYS A 189 -3.88 -9.72 -9.82
N ALA A 190 -3.92 -9.78 -11.15
CA ALA A 190 -2.72 -9.86 -11.98
C ALA A 190 -2.05 -8.49 -12.22
N GLY A 191 -2.83 -7.42 -12.29
CA GLY A 191 -2.37 -6.07 -12.61
C GLY A 191 -1.89 -5.26 -11.40
N ALA A 192 -2.33 -5.58 -10.18
CA ALA A 192 -2.05 -4.76 -9.00
C ALA A 192 -0.55 -4.52 -8.75
N LYS A 193 0.28 -5.56 -8.87
CA LYS A 193 1.73 -5.45 -8.64
C LYS A 193 2.45 -4.56 -9.67
N PRO A 194 2.30 -4.77 -10.99
CA PRO A 194 2.90 -3.86 -11.95
C PRO A 194 2.26 -2.46 -11.89
N ALA A 195 0.94 -2.34 -11.67
CA ALA A 195 0.25 -1.05 -11.57
C ALA A 195 0.77 -0.19 -10.41
N THR A 196 1.01 -0.76 -9.22
CA THR A 196 1.58 0.00 -8.09
C THR A 196 3.00 0.52 -8.36
N LYS A 197 3.81 -0.23 -9.11
CA LYS A 197 5.15 0.23 -9.54
C LYS A 197 5.06 1.38 -10.54
N ILE A 198 4.18 1.25 -11.54
CA ILE A 198 3.97 2.26 -12.58
C ILE A 198 3.42 3.54 -11.95
N LEU A 199 2.38 3.44 -11.10
CA LEU A 199 1.78 4.57 -10.41
C LEU A 199 2.83 5.34 -9.59
N LEU A 200 3.64 4.63 -8.79
CA LEU A 200 4.72 5.26 -8.05
C LEU A 200 5.71 5.96 -8.97
N ALA A 201 6.16 5.30 -10.05
CA ALA A 201 7.10 5.87 -11.00
C ALA A 201 6.57 7.15 -11.68
N LEU A 202 5.29 7.17 -12.06
CA LEU A 202 4.65 8.33 -12.66
C LEU A 202 4.49 9.49 -11.67
N CYS A 203 4.09 9.21 -10.41
CA CYS A 203 3.89 10.22 -9.37
C CYS A 203 5.18 10.86 -8.83
N LEU A 204 6.36 10.30 -9.16
CA LEU A 204 7.64 10.96 -8.88
C LEU A 204 7.73 12.33 -9.59
N ALA A 205 7.16 12.42 -10.79
CA ALA A 205 6.98 13.68 -11.49
C ALA A 205 5.78 14.43 -10.94
N GLU A 206 6.00 15.69 -10.53
CA GLU A 206 4.98 16.49 -9.85
C GLU A 206 3.74 16.74 -10.72
N GLY A 207 3.93 16.99 -12.02
CA GLY A 207 2.83 17.23 -12.96
C GLY A 207 1.82 16.08 -13.06
N ASN A 208 2.25 14.84 -12.79
CA ASN A 208 1.37 13.67 -12.86
C ASN A 208 0.55 13.43 -11.60
N ARG A 209 0.87 14.09 -10.48
CA ARG A 209 0.16 13.87 -9.21
C ARG A 209 -1.31 14.30 -9.34
N HIS A 210 -1.55 15.46 -9.97
CA HIS A 210 -2.90 15.94 -10.31
C HIS A 210 -3.65 14.93 -11.19
N VAL A 211 -2.99 14.44 -12.25
CA VAL A 211 -3.58 13.45 -13.18
C VAL A 211 -3.95 12.13 -12.47
N ALA A 212 -3.10 11.68 -11.53
CA ALA A 212 -3.38 10.49 -10.73
C ALA A 212 -4.59 10.69 -9.82
N VAL A 213 -4.71 11.85 -9.18
CA VAL A 213 -5.87 12.18 -8.34
C VAL A 213 -7.14 12.25 -9.18
N GLU A 214 -7.14 12.95 -10.31
CA GLU A 214 -8.29 13.03 -11.24
C GLU A 214 -8.73 11.65 -11.75
N ALA A 215 -7.78 10.72 -11.93
CA ALA A 215 -8.06 9.34 -12.30
C ALA A 215 -8.61 8.47 -11.15
N GLY A 216 -8.77 9.01 -9.94
CA GLY A 216 -9.30 8.32 -8.76
C GLY A 216 -8.29 7.41 -8.07
N ALA A 217 -6.98 7.66 -8.23
CA ALA A 217 -5.93 6.82 -7.66
C ALA A 217 -5.92 6.83 -6.12
N VAL A 218 -6.32 7.94 -5.48
CA VAL A 218 -6.33 8.06 -4.02
C VAL A 218 -7.29 7.03 -3.41
N GLY A 219 -8.57 7.06 -3.80
CA GLY A 219 -9.55 6.06 -3.35
C GLY A 219 -9.16 4.63 -3.73
N ALA A 220 -8.70 4.40 -4.97
CA ALA A 220 -8.30 3.07 -5.41
C ALA A 220 -7.16 2.48 -4.56
N VAL A 221 -6.14 3.27 -4.20
CA VAL A 221 -5.06 2.82 -3.32
C VAL A 221 -5.57 2.50 -1.92
N VAL A 222 -6.42 3.35 -1.35
CA VAL A 222 -7.00 3.13 -0.01
C VAL A 222 -7.80 1.82 0.02
N GLU A 223 -8.61 1.55 -1.00
CA GLU A 223 -9.44 0.35 -1.07
C GLU A 223 -8.61 -0.96 -1.12
N ILE A 224 -7.44 -0.97 -1.80
CA ILE A 224 -6.65 -2.19 -1.98
C ILE A 224 -5.49 -2.36 -0.99
N ALA A 225 -5.07 -1.31 -0.27
CA ALA A 225 -3.83 -1.31 0.50
C ALA A 225 -3.76 -2.41 1.57
N ALA A 226 -4.90 -2.83 2.11
CA ALA A 226 -4.96 -3.91 3.09
C ALA A 226 -4.73 -5.32 2.51
N GLU A 227 -4.96 -5.49 1.20
CA GLU A 227 -4.91 -6.77 0.49
C GLU A 227 -3.58 -7.01 -0.25
N LEU A 228 -2.81 -5.95 -0.46
CA LEU A 228 -1.51 -6.00 -1.12
C LEU A 228 -0.44 -6.68 -0.24
N ASP A 229 0.51 -7.35 -0.89
CA ASP A 229 1.73 -7.79 -0.21
C ASP A 229 2.59 -6.60 0.23
N ASP A 230 3.53 -6.84 1.15
CA ASP A 230 4.33 -5.79 1.79
C ASP A 230 4.99 -4.84 0.80
N ALA A 231 5.57 -5.37 -0.28
CA ALA A 231 6.29 -4.56 -1.25
C ALA A 231 5.33 -3.76 -2.15
N ALA A 232 4.20 -4.34 -2.54
CA ALA A 232 3.20 -3.64 -3.35
C ALA A 232 2.49 -2.54 -2.53
N ALA A 233 2.11 -2.82 -1.28
CA ALA A 233 1.51 -1.82 -0.39
C ALA A 233 2.50 -0.70 -0.05
N GLU A 234 3.80 -0.99 0.15
CA GLU A 234 4.81 0.07 0.35
C GLU A 234 4.81 1.05 -0.83
N ARG A 235 4.79 0.54 -2.07
CA ARG A 235 4.78 1.40 -3.27
C ARG A 235 3.47 2.17 -3.43
N ALA A 236 2.34 1.51 -3.19
CA ALA A 236 1.03 2.13 -3.25
C ALA A 236 0.92 3.30 -2.25
N LEU A 237 1.36 3.09 -1.00
CA LEU A 237 1.35 4.12 0.03
C LEU A 237 2.37 5.24 -0.22
N ALA A 238 3.52 4.92 -0.83
CA ALA A 238 4.47 5.93 -1.27
C ALA A 238 3.86 6.82 -2.37
N ALA A 239 3.14 6.23 -3.33
CA ALA A 239 2.42 6.99 -4.35
C ALA A 239 1.30 7.84 -3.74
N LEU A 240 0.56 7.30 -2.76
CA LEU A 240 -0.45 8.04 -2.02
C LEU A 240 0.13 9.23 -1.26
N GLU A 241 1.27 9.07 -0.59
CA GLU A 241 1.98 10.18 0.06
C GLU A 241 2.34 11.28 -0.95
N LEU A 242 2.81 10.91 -2.15
CA LEU A 242 3.11 11.88 -3.22
C LEU A 242 1.84 12.59 -3.71
N MET A 243 0.74 11.88 -3.96
CA MET A 243 -0.54 12.47 -4.35
C MET A 243 -1.10 13.41 -3.28
N CYS A 244 -0.81 13.17 -2.00
CA CYS A 244 -1.21 14.08 -0.91
C CYS A 244 -0.38 15.37 -0.83
N THR A 245 0.64 15.55 -1.67
CA THR A 245 1.38 16.83 -1.77
C THR A 245 0.61 17.89 -2.55
N VAL A 246 -0.38 17.49 -3.36
CA VAL A 246 -1.32 18.39 -4.04
C VAL A 246 -2.61 18.52 -3.24
N THR A 247 -3.25 19.69 -3.32
CA THR A 247 -4.34 20.08 -2.42
C THR A 247 -5.57 19.18 -2.53
N GLU A 248 -5.95 18.83 -3.75
CA GLU A 248 -7.10 18.01 -4.06
C GLU A 248 -6.87 16.54 -3.70
N GLY A 249 -5.64 16.03 -3.84
CA GLY A 249 -5.29 14.68 -3.35
C GLY A 249 -5.40 14.56 -1.84
N ALA A 250 -4.96 15.58 -1.10
CA ALA A 250 -5.13 15.64 0.35
C ALA A 250 -6.61 15.80 0.76
N ALA A 251 -7.39 16.58 0.02
CA ALA A 251 -8.83 16.72 0.26
C ALA A 251 -9.59 15.41 0.01
N GLU A 252 -9.32 14.72 -1.10
CA GLU A 252 -9.93 13.43 -1.42
C GLU A 252 -9.60 12.37 -0.35
N LEU A 253 -8.35 12.30 0.10
CA LEU A 253 -7.95 11.37 1.16
C LEU A 253 -8.74 11.62 2.45
N ARG A 254 -8.91 12.88 2.86
CA ARG A 254 -9.68 13.24 4.07
C ARG A 254 -11.16 12.89 3.95
N ALA A 255 -11.74 13.05 2.75
CA ALA A 255 -13.13 12.69 2.49
C ALA A 255 -13.36 11.17 2.39
N HIS A 256 -12.31 10.36 2.32
CA HIS A 256 -12.43 8.92 2.10
C HIS A 256 -12.66 8.15 3.42
N ALA A 257 -13.90 7.69 3.63
CA ALA A 257 -14.34 7.04 4.88
C ALA A 257 -13.47 5.86 5.36
N LEU A 258 -12.84 5.11 4.46
CA LEU A 258 -11.98 3.97 4.82
C LEU A 258 -10.51 4.34 5.10
N ALA A 259 -10.10 5.59 4.91
CA ALA A 259 -8.68 5.95 4.95
C ALA A 259 -8.03 5.67 6.31
N VAL A 260 -8.61 6.15 7.42
CA VAL A 260 -8.07 5.86 8.77
C VAL A 260 -8.04 4.36 9.09
N PRO A 261 -9.16 3.60 9.02
CA PRO A 261 -9.13 2.18 9.40
C PRO A 261 -8.19 1.37 8.53
N VAL A 262 -8.07 1.67 7.22
CA VAL A 262 -7.08 1.01 6.36
C VAL A 262 -5.66 1.34 6.77
N MET A 263 -5.33 2.61 7.05
CA MET A 263 -3.98 2.98 7.47
C MET A 263 -3.59 2.33 8.80
N VAL A 264 -4.51 2.28 9.77
CA VAL A 264 -4.31 1.59 11.06
C VAL A 264 -4.07 0.09 10.84
N ALA A 265 -4.94 -0.58 10.08
CA ALA A 265 -4.81 -2.01 9.79
C ALA A 265 -3.49 -2.33 9.05
N THR A 266 -3.09 -1.46 8.13
CA THR A 266 -1.89 -1.59 7.32
C THR A 266 -0.63 -1.39 8.15
N MET A 267 -0.62 -0.39 9.01
CA MET A 267 0.47 -0.15 9.96
C MET A 267 0.67 -1.30 10.97
N GLY A 268 -0.41 -1.98 11.35
CA GLY A 268 -0.37 -3.14 12.25
C GLY A 268 0.34 -4.36 11.66
N ARG A 269 0.22 -4.60 10.34
CA ARG A 269 0.76 -5.82 9.69
C ARG A 269 2.15 -5.64 9.05
N MET A 270 2.48 -4.44 8.58
CA MET A 270 3.54 -4.28 7.58
C MET A 270 4.96 -4.13 8.14
N ALA A 271 5.96 -4.21 7.24
CA ALA A 271 7.36 -3.88 7.49
C ALA A 271 7.60 -2.37 7.73
N ALA A 272 8.79 -2.06 8.28
CA ALA A 272 9.15 -0.73 8.79
C ALA A 272 8.95 0.44 7.81
N ARG A 273 9.17 0.24 6.50
CA ARG A 273 9.03 1.27 5.47
C ARG A 273 7.59 1.58 5.12
N ALA A 274 6.74 0.57 5.00
CA ALA A 274 5.34 0.83 4.71
C ALA A 274 4.58 1.41 5.90
N LYS A 275 4.96 1.04 7.14
CA LYS A 275 4.47 1.74 8.35
C LYS A 275 4.76 3.24 8.32
N GLU A 276 5.96 3.62 7.87
CA GLU A 276 6.35 5.03 7.73
C GLU A 276 5.42 5.78 6.75
N TYR A 277 5.08 5.18 5.61
CA TYR A 277 4.13 5.80 4.67
C TYR A 277 2.71 5.85 5.25
N ALA A 278 2.23 4.80 5.90
CA ALA A 278 0.91 4.80 6.56
C ALA A 278 0.81 5.91 7.65
N ILE A 279 1.85 6.09 8.47
CA ILE A 279 1.95 7.18 9.45
C ILE A 279 1.94 8.55 8.76
N SER A 280 2.59 8.65 7.60
CA SER A 280 2.63 9.90 6.84
C SER A 280 1.26 10.27 6.27
N VAL A 281 0.54 9.28 5.74
CA VAL A 281 -0.84 9.43 5.25
C VAL A 281 -1.78 9.85 6.39
N LEU A 282 -1.69 9.20 7.56
CA LEU A 282 -2.44 9.63 8.76
C LEU A 282 -2.11 11.09 9.14
N SER A 283 -0.84 11.51 9.01
CA SER A 283 -0.48 12.90 9.30
C SER A 283 -1.16 13.92 8.37
N VAL A 284 -1.45 13.56 7.11
CA VAL A 284 -2.22 14.41 6.18
C VAL A 284 -3.66 14.56 6.65
N MET A 285 -4.25 13.48 7.18
CA MET A 285 -5.62 13.45 7.65
C MET A 285 -5.83 14.33 8.88
N TYR A 286 -4.92 14.22 9.86
CA TYR A 286 -5.03 14.94 11.14
C TYR A 286 -4.34 16.30 11.15
N GLY A 287 -3.54 16.65 10.13
CA GLY A 287 -2.84 17.94 10.03
C GLY A 287 -3.65 19.09 9.44
N GLY A 288 -4.93 18.89 9.10
CA GLY A 288 -5.76 19.82 8.32
C GLY A 288 -6.76 20.68 9.10
N GLY A 289 -6.80 20.60 10.43
CA GLY A 289 -7.90 21.14 11.24
C GLY A 289 -8.99 20.09 11.51
N ALA A 290 -9.91 20.41 12.45
CA ALA A 290 -10.84 19.48 13.07
C ALA A 290 -11.48 18.49 12.09
N LEU A 291 -11.42 17.20 12.44
CA LEU A 291 -12.13 16.13 11.74
C LEU A 291 -13.62 16.28 12.04
N GLU A 292 -14.33 17.08 11.25
CA GLU A 292 -15.74 17.39 11.48
C GLU A 292 -16.72 16.23 11.19
N ASP A 293 -16.31 14.96 11.14
CA ASP A 293 -17.20 13.87 10.71
C ASP A 293 -17.24 12.62 11.59
N GLN A 294 -18.49 12.17 11.81
CA GLN A 294 -19.01 11.10 12.67
C GLN A 294 -18.60 9.67 12.25
N GLY A 295 -17.59 9.54 11.38
CA GLY A 295 -17.10 8.27 10.84
C GLY A 295 -15.62 8.02 11.05
N THR A 296 -14.88 9.00 11.58
CA THR A 296 -13.44 8.84 11.85
C THR A 296 -13.25 8.13 13.19
N PRO A 297 -12.38 7.10 13.30
CA PRO A 297 -12.06 6.49 14.58
C PRO A 297 -11.66 7.54 15.62
N PRO A 298 -12.01 7.35 16.90
CA PRO A 298 -11.63 8.27 17.96
C PRO A 298 -10.14 8.57 17.91
N VAL A 299 -9.77 9.84 18.12
CA VAL A 299 -8.37 10.31 18.12
C VAL A 299 -7.50 9.43 19.03
N GLU A 300 -8.06 8.97 20.15
CA GLU A 300 -7.42 8.05 21.09
C GLU A 300 -7.07 6.68 20.50
N GLU A 301 -7.95 6.10 19.69
CA GLU A 301 -7.72 4.81 19.04
C GLU A 301 -6.56 4.92 18.04
N VAL A 302 -6.52 6.01 17.27
CA VAL A 302 -5.45 6.28 16.30
C VAL A 302 -4.13 6.55 17.01
N ALA A 303 -4.14 7.35 18.09
CA ALA A 303 -2.94 7.61 18.89
C ALA A 303 -2.35 6.31 19.44
N ARG A 304 -3.20 5.43 19.98
CA ARG A 304 -2.80 4.11 20.48
C ARG A 304 -2.20 3.24 19.38
N ALA A 305 -2.84 3.19 18.20
CA ALA A 305 -2.35 2.42 17.06
C ALA A 305 -0.97 2.92 16.60
N VAL A 306 -0.78 4.24 16.51
CA VAL A 306 0.51 4.85 16.16
C VAL A 306 1.57 4.52 17.21
N ALA A 307 1.26 4.66 18.51
CA ALA A 307 2.19 4.32 19.57
C ALA A 307 2.64 2.85 19.52
N LEU A 308 1.70 1.91 19.30
CA LEU A 308 2.02 0.49 19.13
C LEU A 308 2.90 0.23 17.91
N ALA A 309 2.63 0.92 16.80
CA ALA A 309 3.45 0.80 15.59
C ALA A 309 4.89 1.27 15.80
N LEU A 310 5.09 2.33 16.58
CA LEU A 310 6.40 2.89 16.90
C LEU A 310 7.23 2.01 17.85
N GLN A 311 6.58 1.20 18.68
CA GLN A 311 7.26 0.20 19.53
C GLN A 311 7.81 -0.97 18.72
N GLY A 312 7.22 -1.25 17.55
CA GLY A 312 7.69 -2.28 16.63
C GLY A 312 8.80 -1.81 15.68
N ASN A 313 9.06 -2.63 14.65
CA ASN A 313 9.99 -2.27 13.59
C ASN A 313 9.45 -1.08 12.78
N CYS A 314 10.02 0.10 13.01
CA CYS A 314 9.70 1.34 12.30
C CYS A 314 11.00 2.02 11.84
N SER A 315 10.97 2.72 10.71
CA SER A 315 12.14 3.45 10.23
C SER A 315 12.43 4.69 11.09
N ALA A 316 13.60 5.30 10.95
CA ALA A 316 13.91 6.56 11.63
C ALA A 316 12.96 7.69 11.19
N ARG A 317 12.61 7.75 9.89
CA ARG A 317 11.63 8.71 9.35
C ARG A 317 10.23 8.44 9.92
N GLY A 318 9.82 7.18 9.99
CA GLY A 318 8.55 6.77 10.58
C GLY A 318 8.44 7.13 12.06
N ARG A 319 9.48 6.89 12.86
CA ARG A 319 9.52 7.32 14.29
C ARG A 319 9.40 8.82 14.46
N ARG A 320 10.12 9.60 13.64
CA ARG A 320 10.04 11.07 13.69
C ARG A 320 8.63 11.56 13.38
N LYS A 321 8.05 11.08 12.27
CA LYS A 321 6.69 11.49 11.86
C LYS A 321 5.63 11.01 12.85
N GLY A 322 5.72 9.78 13.33
CA GLY A 322 4.78 9.24 14.31
C GLY A 322 4.82 10.01 15.64
N GLY A 323 6.02 10.40 16.10
CA GLY A 323 6.14 11.25 17.29
C GLY A 323 5.59 12.66 17.10
N GLN A 324 5.58 13.20 15.87
CA GLN A 324 4.92 14.48 15.57
C GLN A 324 3.40 14.30 15.53
N LEU A 325 2.92 13.25 14.86
CA LEU A 325 1.49 12.91 14.80
C LEU A 325 0.90 12.72 16.19
N LEU A 326 1.57 11.99 17.08
CA LEU A 326 1.11 11.78 18.47
C LEU A 326 0.94 13.09 19.25
N LYS A 327 1.76 14.13 18.96
CA LYS A 327 1.60 15.45 19.60
C LYS A 327 0.35 16.15 19.09
N VAL A 328 0.12 16.14 17.78
CA VAL A 328 -1.07 16.72 17.16
C VAL A 328 -2.34 16.04 17.68
N LEU A 329 -2.32 14.71 17.79
CA LEU A 329 -3.46 13.96 18.33
C LEU A 329 -3.73 14.29 19.80
N GLN A 330 -2.69 14.49 20.63
CA GLN A 330 -2.86 14.91 22.01
C GLN A 330 -3.42 16.32 22.12
N GLU A 331 -2.92 17.26 21.30
CA GLU A 331 -3.41 18.64 21.27
C GLU A 331 -4.90 18.71 20.90
N GLN A 332 -5.34 17.86 19.95
CA GLN A 332 -6.76 17.74 19.57
C GLN A 332 -7.63 17.18 20.70
N GLN A 333 -7.14 16.17 21.44
CA GLN A 333 -7.85 15.63 22.61
C GLN A 333 -8.01 16.69 23.71
N ASP A 334 -6.93 17.43 24.01
CA ASP A 334 -6.94 18.48 25.04
C ASP A 334 -7.80 19.70 24.64
N GLU A 335 -8.11 19.87 23.35
CA GLU A 335 -9.02 20.89 22.82
C GLU A 335 -10.48 20.41 22.93
N GLU A 336 -10.77 19.17 22.52
CA GLU A 336 -12.10 18.54 22.66
C GLU A 336 -12.58 18.52 24.13
N GLU A 337 -11.70 18.16 25.08
CA GLU A 337 -12.04 18.16 26.51
C GLU A 337 -12.39 19.56 27.05
N LYS A 338 -11.75 20.62 26.55
CA LYS A 338 -12.02 22.01 26.98
C LYS A 338 -13.31 22.56 26.41
N ASP A 339 -13.64 22.18 25.18
CA ASP A 339 -14.89 22.58 24.55
C ASP A 339 -16.08 21.92 25.28
N GLU A 340 -15.96 20.67 25.72
CA GLU A 340 -16.98 19.99 26.54
C GLU A 340 -17.12 20.61 27.96
N GLU A 341 -16.01 20.99 28.61
CA GLU A 341 -16.05 21.66 29.92
C GLU A 341 -16.64 23.09 29.84
N GLY A 342 -16.39 23.82 28.74
CA GLY A 342 -16.90 25.17 28.52
C GLY A 342 -18.40 25.24 28.20
N GLU A 343 -18.97 24.22 27.57
CA GLU A 343 -20.42 24.13 27.33
C GLU A 343 -21.21 23.78 28.61
N GLY A 344 -20.59 23.06 29.56
CA GLY A 344 -21.23 22.66 30.83
C GLY A 344 -21.42 23.78 31.86
N GLU A 345 -20.66 24.88 31.78
CA GLU A 345 -20.79 26.03 32.70
C GLU A 345 -21.86 27.05 32.25
N GLY A 346 -22.34 26.98 31.01
CA GLY A 346 -23.30 27.93 30.43
C GLY A 346 -24.78 27.67 30.73
N GLU A 347 -25.17 26.46 31.14
CA GLU A 347 -26.58 26.09 31.41
C GLU A 347 -27.02 26.34 32.87
N GLY A 348 -26.13 26.86 33.73
CA GLY A 348 -26.39 27.07 35.17
C GLY A 348 -26.97 28.43 35.57
N GLU A 349 -27.00 29.45 34.69
CA GLU A 349 -27.29 30.84 35.08
C GLU A 349 -28.62 31.43 34.56
N GLU A 350 -29.51 30.66 33.91
CA GLU A 350 -30.78 31.20 33.37
C GLU A 350 -32.04 30.95 34.24
N ASN A 351 -31.92 30.54 35.50
CA ASN A 351 -33.10 30.25 36.33
C ASN A 351 -33.17 31.03 37.67
N GLU A 352 -32.70 32.27 37.69
CA GLU A 352 -32.99 33.19 38.79
C GLU A 352 -33.31 34.60 38.26
N ASN A 353 -34.56 34.80 37.81
CA ASN A 353 -35.22 36.12 37.86
C ASN A 353 -36.74 36.04 37.78
#